data_AF-A0A8K0MV44-F1
#
_entry.id   AF-A0A8K0MV44-F1
#
_cell.length_a   1.000
_cell.length_b   1.000
_cell.length_c   1.000
_cell.angle_alpha   90.00
_cell.angle_beta   90.00
_cell.angle_gamma   90.00
#
_symmetry.space_group_name_H-M   'P 1'
#
loop_
_entity.id
_entity.type
_entity.pdbx_description
1 polymer ?
#
loop_
_entity_poly.entity_id
_entity_poly.type
_entity_poly.pdbx_seq_one_letter_code
_entity_poly.pdbx_strand_id
1 'polypeptide(L)'
;MMLWFPSPKTGATAEVPAIIVFGDSTVDSGNNNQIPTLVKSNFRPYGRDFVGGKPTGWFSNGRLATDFYSEFYGLGPFVPAYLDPEYGIED
;
A
#
# COMPACT_ATOMS: atom_id res chain seq x y z
N MET A 1 14.99 -12.56 18.68
CA MET A 1 14.63 -11.15 18.92
C MET A 1 13.18 -10.99 18.46
N MET A 2 12.24 -10.92 19.39
CA MET A 2 10.82 -10.80 19.06
C MET A 2 10.55 -9.32 18.84
N LEU A 3 10.32 -8.93 17.58
CA LEU A 3 9.85 -7.58 17.27
C LEU A 3 8.48 -7.43 17.91
N TRP A 4 8.39 -6.57 18.93
CA TRP A 4 7.12 -6.15 19.52
C TRP A 4 6.45 -5.23 18.51
N PHE A 5 5.40 -5.71 17.86
CA PHE A 5 4.48 -4.86 17.12
C PHE A 5 3.34 -4.48 18.07
N PRO A 6 3.10 -3.19 18.35
CA PRO A 6 1.93 -2.78 19.10
C PRO A 6 0.68 -3.34 18.41
N SER A 7 -0.28 -3.84 19.19
CA SER A 7 -1.54 -4.36 18.64
C SER A 7 -2.24 -3.28 17.81
N PRO A 8 -2.84 -3.64 16.65
CA PRO A 8 -3.58 -2.69 15.82
C PRO A 8 -4.62 -1.98 16.68
N LYS A 9 -4.62 -0.63 16.65
CA LYS A 9 -5.63 0.16 17.36
C LYS A 9 -6.98 -0.07 16.70
N THR A 10 -7.75 -1.01 17.24
CA THR A 10 -9.12 -1.25 16.80
C THR A 10 -10.03 -0.26 17.53
N GLY A 11 -10.54 0.74 16.80
CA GLY A 11 -11.63 1.61 17.27
C GLY A 11 -11.26 2.93 17.96
N ALA A 12 -10.06 3.47 17.74
CA ALA A 12 -9.72 4.84 18.12
C ALA A 12 -9.51 5.68 16.84
N THR A 13 -10.01 6.92 16.84
CA THR A 13 -9.74 7.92 15.80
C THR A 13 -8.27 7.87 15.37
N ALA A 14 -8.03 7.74 14.05
CA ALA A 14 -6.69 7.79 13.49
C ALA A 14 -5.91 8.98 14.07
N GLU A 15 -4.63 8.76 14.38
CA GLU A 15 -3.79 9.80 15.01
C GLU A 15 -3.56 10.99 14.08
N VAL A 16 -3.61 10.73 12.77
CA VAL A 16 -3.54 11.72 11.70
C VAL A 16 -4.76 11.57 10.80
N PRO A 17 -5.24 12.66 10.18
CA PRO A 17 -6.43 12.61 9.33
C PRO A 17 -6.19 11.92 7.98
N ALA A 18 -4.94 11.90 7.50
CA ALA A 18 -4.56 11.29 6.23
C ALA A 18 -3.04 11.07 6.15
N ILE A 19 -2.63 10.16 5.27
CA ILE A 19 -1.25 10.05 4.78
C ILE A 19 -1.28 10.33 3.29
N ILE A 20 -0.40 11.23 2.84
CA ILE A 20 -0.23 11.55 1.42
C ILE A 20 1.19 11.11 1.03
N VAL A 21 1.27 10.18 0.07
CA VAL A 21 2.52 9.57 -0.35
C VAL A 21 2.96 10.17 -1.68
N PHE A 22 4.17 10.70 -1.71
CA PHE A 22 4.86 11.12 -2.93
C PHE A 22 6.17 10.36 -3.04
N GLY A 23 6.53 9.92 -4.24
CA GLY A 23 7.80 9.25 -4.46
C GLY A 23 7.90 8.56 -5.81
N ASP A 24 8.65 7.46 -5.81
CA ASP A 24 8.93 6.63 -6.98
C ASP A 24 8.35 5.21 -6.81
N SER A 25 8.87 4.26 -7.58
CA SER A 25 8.49 2.85 -7.52
C SER A 25 8.47 2.24 -6.12
N THR A 26 9.32 2.69 -5.20
CA THR A 26 9.45 2.13 -3.83
C THR A 26 8.21 2.37 -2.97
N VAL A 27 7.36 3.32 -3.36
CA VAL A 27 6.12 3.69 -2.66
C VAL A 27 4.91 3.69 -3.59
N ASP A 28 5.06 3.19 -4.83
CA ASP A 28 3.97 3.12 -5.80
C ASP A 28 3.08 1.89 -5.56
N SER A 29 1.88 2.15 -5.02
CA SER A 29 0.80 1.17 -4.82
C SER A 29 0.00 0.86 -6.09
N GLY A 30 0.55 1.16 -7.27
CA GLY A 30 -0.01 0.71 -8.55
C GLY A 30 -0.54 1.82 -9.45
N ASN A 31 -0.14 3.07 -9.23
CA ASN A 31 -0.48 4.19 -10.12
C ASN A 31 0.01 3.92 -11.54
N ASN A 32 1.17 3.26 -11.68
CA ASN A 32 1.72 2.90 -12.99
C ASN A 32 0.82 1.98 -13.83
N ASN A 33 -0.17 1.29 -13.23
CA ASN A 33 -1.11 0.48 -13.99
C ASN A 33 -2.08 1.34 -14.80
N GLN A 34 -2.32 2.57 -14.36
CA GLN A 34 -3.34 3.49 -14.85
C GLN A 34 -2.78 4.53 -15.84
N ILE A 35 -1.47 4.53 -16.10
CA ILE A 35 -0.80 5.44 -17.04
C ILE A 35 -0.07 4.68 -18.16
N PRO A 36 0.17 5.30 -19.34
CA PRO A 36 0.85 4.67 -20.46
C PRO A 36 2.37 4.61 -20.24
N THR A 37 2.82 3.71 -19.38
CA THR A 37 4.23 3.44 -19.09
C THR A 37 4.59 1.97 -19.32
N LEU A 38 5.85 1.71 -19.66
CA LEU A 38 6.42 0.35 -19.69
C LEU A 38 6.82 -0.13 -18.29
N VAL A 39 6.98 0.79 -17.33
CA VAL A 39 7.44 0.50 -15.97
C VAL A 39 6.24 0.09 -15.13
N LYS A 40 5.85 -1.18 -15.21
CA LYS A 40 4.75 -1.77 -14.42
C LYS A 40 5.26 -2.89 -13.53
N SER A 41 4.45 -3.29 -12.58
CA SER A 41 4.72 -4.41 -11.65
C SER A 41 3.49 -5.31 -11.49
N ASN A 42 2.59 -5.29 -12.49
CA ASN A 42 1.41 -6.17 -12.58
C ASN A 42 1.73 -7.54 -13.20
N PHE A 43 2.98 -8.01 -13.04
CA PHE A 43 3.43 -9.32 -13.50
C PHE A 43 4.33 -9.97 -12.45
N ARG A 44 4.61 -11.27 -12.60
CA ARG A 44 5.48 -12.00 -11.65
C ARG A 44 6.92 -11.48 -11.73
N PRO A 45 7.67 -11.36 -10.62
CA PRO A 45 7.42 -11.98 -9.31
C PRO A 45 6.64 -11.11 -8.32
N TYR A 46 6.25 -9.90 -8.68
CA TYR A 46 5.58 -8.96 -7.79
C TYR A 46 4.27 -9.52 -7.23
N GLY A 47 3.95 -9.19 -5.98
CA GLY A 47 2.78 -9.70 -5.26
C GLY A 47 2.80 -11.20 -4.91
N ARG A 48 3.91 -11.93 -5.15
CA ARG A 48 4.00 -13.37 -4.86
C ARG A 48 3.70 -13.71 -3.40
N ASP A 49 4.17 -12.88 -2.48
CA ASP A 49 4.06 -13.10 -1.03
C ASP A 49 2.81 -12.36 -0.47
N PHE A 50 2.02 -11.72 -1.33
CA PHE A 50 0.77 -11.05 -0.99
C PHE A 50 -0.41 -12.03 -1.01
N VAL A 51 -1.55 -11.63 -0.41
CA VAL A 51 -2.72 -12.51 -0.27
C VAL A 51 -3.19 -13.01 -1.65
N GLY A 52 -3.13 -14.32 -1.86
CA GLY A 52 -3.51 -14.97 -3.12
C GLY A 52 -2.40 -15.06 -4.17
N GLY A 53 -1.19 -14.56 -3.91
CA GLY A 53 0.00 -14.71 -4.76
C GLY A 53 -0.16 -14.14 -6.17
N LYS A 54 -1.06 -13.15 -6.33
CA LYS A 54 -1.34 -12.49 -7.61
C LYS A 54 -0.48 -11.23 -7.73
N PRO A 55 -0.03 -10.88 -8.94
CA PRO A 55 0.62 -9.59 -9.16
C PRO A 55 -0.29 -8.44 -8.75
N THR A 56 0.17 -7.64 -7.81
CA THR A 56 -0.58 -6.52 -7.23
C THR A 56 -0.41 -5.22 -8.03
N GLY A 57 0.62 -5.14 -8.87
CA GLY A 57 0.98 -3.86 -9.47
C GLY A 57 1.83 -2.98 -8.56
N TRP A 58 2.33 -3.53 -7.44
CA TRP A 58 3.25 -2.84 -6.53
C TRP A 58 4.66 -3.35 -6.83
N PHE A 59 5.68 -2.48 -6.72
CA PHE A 59 7.07 -2.90 -6.90
C PHE A 59 7.64 -3.64 -5.67
N SER A 60 6.84 -4.57 -5.12
CA SER A 60 7.14 -5.40 -3.95
C SER A 60 6.48 -6.77 -4.10
N ASN A 61 6.98 -7.77 -3.36
CA ASN A 61 6.30 -9.07 -3.23
C ASN A 61 5.16 -9.03 -2.20
N GLY A 62 5.10 -7.99 -1.38
CA GLY A 62 4.13 -7.82 -0.31
C GLY A 62 3.78 -6.36 -0.12
N ARG A 63 3.51 -5.97 1.13
CA ARG A 63 3.20 -4.60 1.53
C ARG A 63 4.33 -3.62 1.24
N LEU A 64 3.98 -2.36 1.00
CA LEU A 64 4.91 -1.24 0.92
C LEU A 64 5.18 -0.67 2.31
N ALA A 65 6.29 0.06 2.47
CA ALA A 65 6.62 0.70 3.74
C ALA A 65 5.48 1.64 4.22
N THR A 66 4.82 2.31 3.29
CA THR A 66 3.68 3.22 3.49
C THR A 66 2.49 2.54 4.15
N ASP A 67 2.22 1.28 3.82
CA ASP A 67 1.12 0.52 4.43
C ASP A 67 1.32 0.32 5.93
N PHE A 68 2.57 0.07 6.35
CA PHE A 68 2.89 -0.08 7.77
C PHE A 68 2.75 1.24 8.52
N TYR A 69 3.09 2.37 7.89
CA TYR A 69 2.84 3.69 8.48
C TYR A 69 1.35 3.99 8.60
N SER A 70 0.56 3.70 7.56
CA SER A 70 -0.90 3.85 7.58
C SER A 70 -1.53 3.08 8.73
N GLU A 71 -1.20 1.79 8.85
CA GLU A 71 -1.70 0.95 9.94
C GLU A 71 -1.21 1.43 11.31
N PHE A 72 0.06 1.86 11.43
CA PHE A 72 0.62 2.37 12.67
C PHE A 72 -0.14 3.60 13.20
N TYR A 73 -0.53 4.52 12.31
CA TYR A 73 -1.30 5.70 12.66
C TYR A 73 -2.82 5.46 12.80
N GLY A 74 -3.28 4.22 12.67
CA GLY A 74 -4.68 3.85 12.81
C GLY A 74 -5.56 4.23 11.62
N LEU A 75 -4.96 4.42 10.44
CA LEU A 75 -5.66 4.50 9.17
C LEU A 75 -5.92 3.08 8.62
N GLY A 76 -6.18 2.95 7.32
CA GLY A 76 -6.37 1.67 6.65
C GLY A 76 -5.10 0.80 6.63
N PRO A 77 -5.24 -0.52 6.42
CA PRO A 77 -4.12 -1.46 6.36
C PRO A 77 -3.23 -1.28 5.11
N PHE A 78 -3.71 -0.56 4.10
CA PHE A 78 -3.04 -0.29 2.83
C PHE A 78 -3.24 1.17 2.43
N VAL A 79 -2.27 1.72 1.70
CA VAL A 79 -2.43 3.01 1.03
C VAL A 79 -2.80 2.77 -0.44
N PRO A 80 -4.02 3.10 -0.88
CA PRO A 80 -4.47 2.81 -2.24
C PRO A 80 -3.69 3.61 -3.29
N ALA A 81 -3.75 3.17 -4.54
CA ALA A 81 -3.18 3.92 -5.66
C ALA A 81 -4.10 5.09 -6.00
N TYR A 82 -3.56 6.31 -6.03
CA TYR A 82 -4.32 7.53 -6.29
C TYR A 82 -5.04 7.52 -7.65
N LEU A 83 -4.43 6.92 -8.68
CA LEU A 83 -5.02 6.87 -10.03
C LEU A 83 -5.93 5.67 -10.27
N ASP A 84 -6.06 4.76 -9.31
CA ASP A 84 -6.89 3.57 -9.48
C ASP A 84 -8.37 3.92 -9.22
N PRO A 85 -9.27 3.75 -10.21
CA PRO A 85 -10.67 4.14 -10.08
C PRO A 85 -11.46 3.29 -9.09
N GLU A 86 -10.89 2.18 -8.56
CA GLU A 86 -11.52 1.40 -7.51
C GLU A 86 -11.48 2.09 -6.13
N TYR A 87 -10.68 3.15 -5.96
CA TYR A 87 -10.48 3.85 -4.68
C TYR A 87 -10.85 5.34 -4.75
N GLY A 88 -11.35 5.86 -3.63
CA GLY A 88 -11.72 7.25 -3.38
C GLY A 88 -10.76 7.98 -2.43
N ILE A 89 -11.09 9.22 -2.07
CA ILE A 89 -10.27 10.03 -1.13
C ILE A 89 -10.50 9.63 0.33
N GLU A 90 -11.56 8.89 0.57
CA GLU A 90 -12.02 8.38 1.85
C GLU A 90 -11.41 7.02 2.24
N ASP A 91 -10.71 6.35 1.32
CA ASP A 91 -10.14 5.00 1.49
C ASP A 91 -8.73 4.97 2.09
#